data_AF-A0A2E4M5N1-F1
#
_entry.id   AF-A0A2E4M5N1-F1
#
_cell.length_a   1.000
_cell.length_b   1.000
_cell.length_c   1.000
_cell.angle_alpha   90.00
_cell.angle_beta   90.00
_cell.angle_gamma   90.00
#
_symmetry.space_group_name_H-M   'P 1'
#
loop_
_entity.id
_entity.type
_entity.pdbx_description
1 polymer ?
#
loop_
_entity_poly.entity_id
_entity_poly.type
_entity_poly.pdbx_seq_one_letter_code
_entity_poly.pdbx_strand_id
1 'polypeptide(L)'
;MDRRKFIKGTVAGAVGIASATNTGLFAAEPISRHSGHKFKYSLAAYSYRQLLGGDLKSLSLHEFIDDCASMGLEGTELTSYYFPEEVTPEYLNSLKQHAFKLGVDVSGTAVGNDFGYAEDDPKRKEQIDHVKTWVKHAQILNAPVIRIFAGHQKPGVDEGKTHNLMVSAIEECCDFAGKHGVYLALENHGGPTSTAEGLMKFVNDVQSPWFGVNLDTGNFSSDDVYAEMEQVAPYAVNVQVKVAVRGPDKVKKPSDFDRLRKILQNSGYRGYVVLEYEEGGEPREESRRWMSELREVMGG
;
A
#
# COMPACT_ATOMS: atom_id res chain seq x y z
N MET A 1 59.82 34.55 -29.16
CA MET A 1 58.57 34.00 -29.73
C MET A 1 57.41 34.82 -29.14
N ASP A 2 57.15 35.98 -29.75
CA ASP A 2 55.89 36.39 -30.45
C ASP A 2 54.66 36.51 -29.53
N ARG A 3 54.19 37.72 -29.13
CA ARG A 3 53.44 38.81 -29.82
C ARG A 3 52.04 38.47 -30.37
N ARG A 4 51.02 38.98 -29.65
CA ARG A 4 49.72 39.58 -30.08
C ARG A 4 48.71 38.78 -30.93
N LYS A 5 47.46 38.74 -30.44
CA LYS A 5 46.14 39.02 -31.11
C LYS A 5 45.03 38.65 -30.09
N PHE A 6 44.23 39.55 -29.51
CA PHE A 6 43.18 40.47 -30.01
C PHE A 6 42.01 39.78 -30.72
N ILE A 7 40.80 40.00 -30.17
CA ILE A 7 39.43 40.16 -30.74
C ILE A 7 38.44 39.61 -29.66
N LYS A 8 37.70 40.44 -28.91
CA LYS A 8 36.52 41.29 -29.22
C LYS A 8 35.18 40.52 -29.22
N GLY A 9 34.25 41.01 -28.38
CA GLY A 9 32.79 40.89 -28.51
C GLY A 9 32.21 39.53 -28.09
N THR A 10 31.01 39.40 -27.51
CA THR A 10 29.84 40.28 -27.47
C THR A 10 28.88 39.77 -26.38
N VAL A 11 28.10 40.68 -25.79
CA VAL A 11 26.91 40.42 -24.96
C VAL A 11 25.92 39.50 -25.70
N ALA A 12 25.47 38.40 -25.09
CA ALA A 12 24.20 37.77 -25.44
C ALA A 12 23.73 36.77 -24.36
N GLY A 13 22.59 37.07 -23.75
CA GLY A 13 21.60 36.08 -23.31
C GLY A 13 21.93 35.27 -22.06
N ALA A 14 21.42 35.70 -20.91
CA ALA A 14 20.97 34.76 -19.90
C ALA A 14 19.85 33.91 -20.52
N VAL A 15 20.19 32.77 -21.13
CA VAL A 15 19.22 31.71 -21.37
C VAL A 15 19.07 31.00 -20.04
N GLY A 16 18.09 31.47 -19.26
CA GLY A 16 17.51 30.65 -18.21
C GLY A 16 17.00 29.39 -18.88
N ILE A 17 17.72 28.29 -18.75
CA ILE A 17 17.16 26.96 -18.95
C ILE A 17 16.21 26.78 -17.77
N ALA A 18 14.99 27.27 -17.94
CA ALA A 18 13.86 26.73 -17.21
C ALA A 18 13.85 25.26 -17.57
N SER A 19 14.40 24.45 -16.67
CA SER A 19 14.17 23.01 -16.68
C SER A 19 12.69 22.86 -16.37
N ALA A 20 11.85 22.97 -17.40
CA ALA A 20 10.54 22.40 -17.36
C ALA A 20 10.79 20.90 -17.16
N THR A 21 10.74 20.46 -15.90
CA THR A 21 10.58 19.05 -15.60
C THR A 21 9.29 18.67 -16.31
N ASN A 22 9.46 18.01 -17.44
CA ASN A 22 8.39 17.37 -18.17
C ASN A 22 7.87 16.30 -17.20
N THR A 23 6.91 16.66 -16.36
CA THR A 23 6.15 15.72 -15.55
C THR A 23 5.23 15.00 -16.52
N GLY A 24 5.83 14.17 -17.38
CA GLY A 24 5.08 13.22 -18.17
C GLY A 24 4.27 12.37 -17.20
N LEU A 25 2.99 12.24 -17.50
CA LEU A 25 2.14 11.20 -16.93
C LEU A 25 2.75 9.88 -17.44
N PHE A 26 3.50 9.20 -16.58
CA PHE A 26 4.06 7.88 -16.87
C PHE A 26 3.30 6.86 -16.04
N ALA A 27 3.04 5.69 -16.65
CA ALA A 27 2.48 4.53 -15.98
C ALA A 27 3.39 4.14 -14.81
N ALA A 28 2.85 3.38 -13.86
CA ALA A 28 3.69 2.84 -12.79
C ALA A 28 4.73 1.87 -13.40
N GLU A 29 5.97 2.33 -13.51
CA GLU A 29 7.10 1.47 -13.88
C GLU A 29 7.49 0.57 -12.70
N PRO A 30 8.16 -0.58 -12.94
CA PRO A 30 8.77 -1.34 -11.87
C PRO A 30 9.64 -0.43 -11.00
N ILE A 31 9.50 -0.55 -9.68
CA ILE A 31 10.20 0.37 -8.77
C ILE A 31 11.70 0.14 -8.91
N SER A 32 12.44 1.20 -9.24
CA SER A 32 13.91 1.16 -9.27
C SER A 32 14.44 1.03 -7.85
N ARG A 33 15.02 -0.14 -7.53
CA ARG A 33 15.53 -0.44 -6.19
C ARG A 33 17.06 -0.54 -6.22
N HIS A 34 17.69 -0.11 -5.13
CA HIS A 34 19.10 -0.41 -4.88
C HIS A 34 19.31 -1.93 -4.78
N SER A 35 20.54 -2.38 -5.05
CA SER A 35 20.89 -3.81 -5.05
C SER A 35 20.51 -4.52 -3.75
N GLY A 36 19.92 -5.70 -3.88
CA GLY A 36 19.49 -6.55 -2.77
C GLY A 36 18.11 -6.19 -2.22
N HIS A 37 17.64 -6.99 -1.26
CA HIS A 37 16.35 -6.81 -0.58
C HIS A 37 16.54 -6.23 0.82
N LYS A 38 15.45 -5.79 1.45
CA LYS A 38 15.42 -5.48 2.89
C LYS A 38 13.99 -5.60 3.40
N PHE A 39 13.76 -6.52 4.32
CA PHE A 39 12.46 -6.65 4.97
C PHE A 39 12.47 -5.91 6.31
N LYS A 40 11.38 -5.21 6.58
CA LYS A 40 10.95 -4.76 7.90
C LYS A 40 9.66 -5.50 8.21
N TYR A 41 9.36 -5.75 9.48
CA TYR A 41 8.17 -6.50 9.86
C TYR A 41 7.15 -5.59 10.51
N SER A 42 5.88 -5.82 10.18
CA SER A 42 4.75 -5.06 10.71
C SER A 42 3.54 -5.97 10.87
N LEU A 43 2.56 -5.54 11.65
CA LEU A 43 1.28 -6.24 11.85
C LEU A 43 0.14 -5.32 11.41
N ALA A 44 -0.75 -5.84 10.56
CA ALA A 44 -1.99 -5.15 10.20
C ALA A 44 -2.99 -5.22 11.34
N ALA A 45 -3.59 -4.09 11.71
CA ALA A 45 -4.62 -4.03 12.75
C ALA A 45 -5.83 -4.92 12.42
N TYR A 46 -6.07 -5.25 11.15
CA TYR A 46 -7.08 -6.22 10.73
C TYR A 46 -6.86 -7.64 11.30
N SER A 47 -5.61 -7.98 11.66
CA SER A 47 -5.30 -9.20 12.43
C SER A 47 -6.05 -9.26 13.75
N TYR A 48 -6.37 -8.09 14.32
CA TYR A 48 -7.09 -7.92 15.58
C TYR A 48 -8.54 -7.47 15.34
N ARG A 49 -9.13 -7.75 14.17
CA ARG A 49 -10.47 -7.25 13.78
C ARG A 49 -11.59 -7.52 14.77
N GLN A 50 -11.49 -8.57 15.59
CA GLN A 50 -12.45 -8.93 16.64
C GLN A 50 -12.15 -8.26 18.00
N LEU A 51 -10.91 -7.83 18.23
CA LEU A 51 -10.49 -7.15 19.47
C LEU A 51 -10.57 -5.62 19.35
N LEU A 52 -10.43 -5.08 18.14
CA LEU A 52 -10.50 -3.64 17.83
C LEU A 52 -11.87 -3.21 17.30
N GLY A 53 -12.54 -4.11 16.58
CA GLY A 53 -13.93 -4.01 16.14
C GLY A 53 -14.64 -5.34 16.42
N GLY A 54 -15.93 -5.48 16.12
CA GLY A 54 -16.63 -6.76 16.33
C GLY A 54 -16.96 -7.09 17.79
N ASP A 55 -17.30 -8.37 18.03
CA ASP A 55 -18.01 -8.80 19.24
C ASP A 55 -17.13 -8.88 20.49
N LEU A 56 -15.81 -9.00 20.31
CA LEU A 56 -14.82 -9.09 21.40
C LEU A 56 -14.07 -7.77 21.62
N LYS A 57 -14.63 -6.65 21.14
CA LYS A 57 -13.98 -5.35 21.20
C LYS A 57 -13.56 -5.02 22.62
N SER A 58 -12.26 -5.00 22.84
CA SER A 58 -11.63 -4.87 24.15
C SER A 58 -10.31 -4.12 24.11
N LEU A 59 -9.77 -3.85 22.92
CA LEU A 59 -8.51 -3.15 22.73
C LEU A 59 -8.70 -1.82 21.99
N SER A 60 -7.76 -0.91 22.26
CA SER A 60 -7.54 0.32 21.52
C SER A 60 -6.40 0.18 20.53
N LEU A 61 -6.29 1.12 19.58
CA LEU A 61 -5.13 1.20 18.69
C LEU A 61 -3.81 1.49 19.45
N HIS A 62 -3.84 2.11 20.63
CA HIS A 62 -2.62 2.30 21.43
C HIS A 62 -2.12 0.96 21.99
N GLU A 63 -3.02 0.11 22.50
CA GLU A 63 -2.68 -1.23 22.98
C GLU A 63 -2.24 -2.15 21.82
N PHE A 64 -2.80 -1.97 20.63
CA PHE A 64 -2.31 -2.66 19.43
C PHE A 64 -0.86 -2.27 19.08
N ILE A 65 -0.51 -0.99 19.22
CA ILE A 65 0.88 -0.51 19.05
C ILE A 65 1.79 -1.10 20.13
N ASP A 66 1.33 -1.17 21.39
CA ASP A 66 2.08 -1.81 22.49
C ASP A 66 2.38 -3.29 22.16
N ASP A 67 1.41 -3.99 21.59
CA ASP A 67 1.58 -5.37 21.15
C ASP A 67 2.63 -5.50 20.05
N CYS A 68 2.57 -4.66 19.01
CA CYS A 68 3.57 -4.63 17.94
C CYS A 68 4.98 -4.39 18.51
N ALA A 69 5.11 -3.44 19.44
CA ALA A 69 6.38 -3.16 20.12
C ALA A 69 6.86 -4.36 20.97
N SER A 70 5.95 -5.02 21.69
CA SER A 70 6.27 -6.21 22.50
C SER A 70 6.68 -7.44 21.68
N MET A 71 6.34 -7.45 20.39
CA MET A 71 6.79 -8.45 19.41
C MET A 71 8.12 -8.06 18.75
N GLY A 72 8.65 -6.87 19.05
CA GLY A 72 9.90 -6.36 18.49
C GLY A 72 9.79 -6.03 16.99
N LEU A 73 8.64 -5.53 16.55
CA LEU A 73 8.40 -5.16 15.15
C LEU A 73 8.90 -3.75 14.85
N GLU A 74 9.40 -3.54 13.63
CA GLU A 74 9.75 -2.20 13.16
C GLU A 74 8.51 -1.37 12.82
N GLY A 75 7.37 -2.01 12.52
CA GLY A 75 6.18 -1.34 12.01
C GLY A 75 4.86 -1.76 12.68
N THR A 76 3.86 -0.89 12.53
CA THR A 76 2.45 -1.15 12.80
C THR A 76 1.59 -0.56 11.69
N GLU A 77 0.64 -1.32 11.15
CA GLU A 77 -0.28 -0.84 10.10
C GLU A 77 -1.68 -0.60 10.70
N LEU A 78 -2.07 0.67 10.79
CA LEU A 78 -3.30 1.09 11.48
C LEU A 78 -4.46 1.19 10.48
N THR A 79 -5.31 0.15 10.44
CA THR A 79 -6.48 0.07 9.56
C THR A 79 -7.56 1.08 9.96
N SER A 80 -8.14 1.79 8.99
CA SER A 80 -9.07 2.90 9.22
C SER A 80 -10.32 2.54 10.03
N TYR A 81 -10.78 1.29 9.91
CA TYR A 81 -12.02 0.81 10.51
C TYR A 81 -12.05 0.85 12.04
N TYR A 82 -10.88 0.93 12.68
CA TYR A 82 -10.74 0.84 14.13
C TYR A 82 -10.46 2.18 14.81
N PHE A 83 -10.42 3.25 14.03
CA PHE A 83 -10.37 4.61 14.55
C PHE A 83 -11.74 5.00 15.13
N PRO A 84 -11.78 5.97 16.04
CA PRO A 84 -13.05 6.56 16.47
C PRO A 84 -13.81 7.17 15.27
N GLU A 85 -15.13 7.31 15.42
CA GLU A 85 -15.99 7.91 14.40
C GLU A 85 -15.51 9.32 14.01
N GLU A 86 -15.14 10.13 15.01
CA GLU A 86 -14.48 11.41 14.80
C GLU A 86 -12.96 11.27 14.98
N VAL A 87 -12.22 11.38 13.88
CA VAL A 87 -10.75 11.34 13.88
C VAL A 87 -10.19 12.75 14.01
N THR A 88 -9.68 13.07 15.20
CA THR A 88 -9.09 14.39 15.48
C THR A 88 -7.57 14.40 15.29
N PRO A 89 -6.96 15.57 14.96
CA PRO A 89 -5.51 15.71 14.95
C PRO A 89 -4.84 15.31 16.27
N GLU A 90 -5.47 15.58 17.41
CA GLU A 90 -4.97 15.24 18.74
C GLU A 90 -4.85 13.73 18.91
N TYR A 91 -5.86 12.96 18.47
CA TYR A 91 -5.84 11.50 18.51
C TYR A 91 -4.77 10.91 17.58
N LEU A 92 -4.65 11.44 16.36
CA LEU A 92 -3.60 11.01 15.42
C LEU A 92 -2.20 11.30 15.98
N ASN A 93 -2.01 12.48 16.57
CA ASN A 93 -0.76 12.86 17.21
C ASN A 93 -0.44 11.99 18.44
N SER A 94 -1.45 11.55 19.20
CA SER A 94 -1.25 10.65 20.33
C SER A 94 -0.76 9.28 19.87
N LEU A 95 -1.37 8.70 18.84
CA LEU A 95 -0.95 7.43 18.23
C LEU A 95 0.49 7.53 17.70
N LYS A 96 0.79 8.59 16.95
CA LYS A 96 2.13 8.85 16.42
C LYS A 96 3.17 9.01 17.54
N GLN A 97 2.86 9.79 18.57
CA GLN A 97 3.76 9.96 19.71
C GLN A 97 4.01 8.62 20.41
N HIS A 98 2.96 7.81 20.58
CA HIS A 98 3.03 6.52 21.23
C HIS A 98 3.93 5.54 20.46
N ALA A 99 3.68 5.37 19.16
CA ALA A 99 4.50 4.53 18.29
C ALA A 99 5.97 4.97 18.28
N PHE A 100 6.23 6.28 18.15
CA PHE A 100 7.59 6.84 18.18
C PHE A 100 8.33 6.54 19.49
N LYS A 101 7.67 6.68 20.64
CA LYS A 101 8.28 6.39 21.96
C LYS A 101 8.65 4.92 22.13
N LEU A 102 7.94 4.02 21.46
CA LEU A 102 8.16 2.58 21.50
C LEU A 102 9.13 2.10 20.41
N GLY A 103 9.60 2.99 19.53
CA GLY A 103 10.51 2.63 18.44
C GLY A 103 9.81 1.89 17.28
N VAL A 104 8.50 2.06 17.12
CA VAL A 104 7.70 1.46 16.05
C VAL A 104 7.27 2.55 15.06
N ASP A 105 7.49 2.32 13.77
CA ASP A 105 7.01 3.18 12.70
C ASP A 105 5.53 2.85 12.38
N VAL A 106 4.71 3.86 12.05
CA VAL A 106 3.43 3.57 11.38
C VAL A 106 3.75 3.18 9.94
N SER A 107 3.73 1.88 9.62
CA SER A 107 4.18 1.34 8.34
C SER A 107 3.23 1.67 7.19
N GLY A 108 1.96 1.91 7.51
CA GLY A 108 0.90 2.20 6.56
C GLY A 108 -0.46 2.27 7.24
N THR A 109 -1.49 2.46 6.42
CA THR A 109 -2.90 2.40 6.80
C THR A 109 -3.67 1.78 5.63
N ALA A 110 -4.93 1.44 5.85
CA ALA A 110 -5.77 0.78 4.85
C ALA A 110 -7.20 1.31 4.94
N VAL A 111 -7.86 1.55 3.80
CA VAL A 111 -9.21 2.13 3.72
C VAL A 111 -10.14 1.31 2.83
N GLY A 112 -11.40 1.16 3.24
CA GLY A 112 -12.41 0.51 2.42
C GLY A 112 -13.06 1.54 1.50
N ASN A 113 -12.79 1.46 0.20
CA ASN A 113 -13.40 2.33 -0.80
C ASN A 113 -13.93 1.54 -2.01
N ASP A 114 -14.75 2.20 -2.83
CA ASP A 114 -15.25 1.64 -4.09
C ASP A 114 -15.33 2.73 -5.18
N PHE A 115 -14.44 2.69 -6.16
CA PHE A 115 -14.41 3.68 -7.25
C PHE A 115 -15.23 3.30 -8.48
N GLY A 116 -16.01 2.22 -8.42
CA GLY A 116 -16.84 1.75 -9.53
C GLY A 116 -18.11 2.57 -9.77
N TYR A 117 -18.43 3.55 -8.92
CA TYR A 117 -19.58 4.43 -9.10
C TYR A 117 -19.40 5.36 -10.33
N ALA A 118 -20.51 5.60 -11.03
CA ALA A 118 -20.57 6.46 -12.21
C ALA A 118 -20.25 7.93 -11.86
N GLU A 119 -19.88 8.73 -12.86
CA GLU A 119 -19.47 10.14 -12.67
C GLU A 119 -20.57 11.01 -12.06
N ASP A 120 -21.84 10.74 -12.38
CA ASP A 120 -23.02 11.44 -11.89
C ASP A 120 -23.57 10.87 -10.57
N ASP A 121 -23.05 9.72 -10.10
CA ASP A 121 -23.43 9.15 -8.81
C ASP A 121 -22.68 9.89 -7.67
N PRO A 122 -23.39 10.54 -6.74
CA PRO A 122 -22.76 11.28 -5.63
C PRO A 122 -21.85 10.40 -4.75
N LYS A 123 -22.07 9.08 -4.73
CA LYS A 123 -21.21 8.14 -3.99
C LYS A 123 -19.79 8.13 -4.55
N ARG A 124 -19.58 8.38 -5.84
CA ARG A 124 -18.23 8.48 -6.41
C ARG A 124 -17.41 9.55 -5.69
N LYS A 125 -18.00 10.74 -5.53
CA LYS A 125 -17.36 11.86 -4.84
C LYS A 125 -17.11 11.54 -3.36
N GLU A 126 -18.08 10.92 -2.69
CA GLU A 126 -17.94 10.48 -1.30
C GLU A 126 -16.72 9.55 -1.10
N GLN A 127 -16.54 8.58 -2.00
CA GLN A 127 -15.43 7.63 -1.94
C GLN A 127 -14.07 8.30 -2.18
N ILE A 128 -13.99 9.23 -3.14
CA ILE A 128 -12.78 10.03 -3.39
C ILE A 128 -12.46 10.93 -2.19
N ASP A 129 -13.46 11.64 -1.65
CA ASP A 129 -13.27 12.52 -0.49
C ASP A 129 -12.87 11.73 0.76
N HIS A 130 -13.39 10.51 0.93
CA HIS A 130 -13.00 9.59 1.99
C HIS A 130 -11.50 9.24 1.89
N VAL A 131 -11.02 8.81 0.72
CA VAL A 131 -9.60 8.51 0.52
C VAL A 131 -8.72 9.74 0.73
N LYS A 132 -9.12 10.91 0.22
CA LYS A 132 -8.38 12.18 0.44
C LYS A 132 -8.34 12.59 1.92
N THR A 133 -9.38 12.28 2.68
CA THR A 133 -9.40 12.50 4.14
C THR A 133 -8.38 11.61 4.82
N TRP A 134 -8.32 10.34 4.45
CA TRP A 134 -7.33 9.40 4.96
C TRP A 134 -5.90 9.72 4.55
N VAL A 135 -5.67 10.30 3.37
CA VAL A 135 -4.36 10.87 2.98
C VAL A 135 -3.88 11.89 4.00
N LYS A 136 -4.76 12.79 4.46
CA LYS A 136 -4.39 13.78 5.48
C LYS A 136 -4.08 13.11 6.83
N HIS A 137 -4.85 12.10 7.21
CA HIS A 137 -4.62 11.35 8.44
C HIS A 137 -3.29 10.58 8.39
N ALA A 138 -3.00 9.90 7.28
CA ALA A 138 -1.75 9.20 7.04
C ALA A 138 -0.53 10.14 7.13
N GLN A 139 -0.63 11.34 6.56
CA GLN A 139 0.41 12.35 6.67
C GLN A 139 0.70 12.73 8.13
N ILE A 140 -0.35 12.93 8.95
CA ILE A 140 -0.17 13.23 10.38
C ILE A 140 0.51 12.06 11.08
N LEU A 141 0.08 10.83 10.82
CA LEU A 141 0.62 9.58 11.39
C LEU A 141 2.04 9.24 10.94
N ASN A 142 2.59 9.93 9.92
CA ASN A 142 3.79 9.52 9.17
C ASN A 142 3.64 8.15 8.48
N ALA A 143 2.41 7.74 8.13
CA ALA A 143 2.19 6.55 7.35
C ALA A 143 2.55 6.83 5.87
N PRO A 144 3.54 6.13 5.28
CA PRO A 144 4.01 6.42 3.93
C PRO A 144 3.05 5.92 2.83
N VAL A 145 2.13 5.02 3.16
CA VAL A 145 1.26 4.33 2.21
C VAL A 145 -0.15 4.13 2.78
N ILE A 146 -1.15 4.28 1.92
CA ILE A 146 -2.54 3.86 2.16
C ILE A 146 -2.89 2.75 1.18
N ARG A 147 -3.31 1.59 1.70
CA ARG A 147 -3.95 0.55 0.89
C ARG A 147 -5.37 1.01 0.50
N ILE A 148 -5.66 0.95 -0.79
CA ILE A 148 -6.99 1.23 -1.39
C ILE A 148 -7.51 0.02 -2.17
N PHE A 149 -8.81 -0.01 -2.40
CA PHE A 149 -9.45 -0.93 -3.34
C PHE A 149 -9.78 -0.24 -4.67
N ALA A 150 -9.93 -1.01 -5.75
CA ALA A 150 -10.47 -0.51 -7.01
C ALA A 150 -11.99 -0.26 -6.88
N GLY A 151 -12.70 -1.17 -6.21
CA GLY A 151 -14.16 -1.19 -6.13
C GLY A 151 -14.77 -2.27 -7.02
N HIS A 152 -16.05 -2.10 -7.37
CA HIS A 152 -16.80 -3.12 -8.09
C HIS A 152 -17.58 -2.55 -9.27
N GLN A 153 -17.69 -3.35 -10.34
CA GLN A 153 -18.62 -3.09 -11.42
C GLN A 153 -20.05 -2.98 -10.89
N LYS A 154 -20.75 -1.90 -11.28
CA LYS A 154 -22.15 -1.69 -10.93
C LYS A 154 -23.07 -2.34 -11.98
N PRO A 155 -24.26 -2.81 -11.60
CA PRO A 155 -25.19 -3.44 -12.53
C PRO A 155 -25.46 -2.56 -13.76
N GLY A 156 -25.32 -3.13 -14.96
CA GLY A 156 -25.59 -2.44 -16.22
C GLY A 156 -24.49 -1.49 -16.72
N VAL A 157 -23.35 -1.40 -16.02
CA VAL A 157 -22.17 -0.66 -16.50
C VAL A 157 -21.19 -1.63 -17.15
N ASP A 158 -20.68 -1.29 -18.32
CA ASP A 158 -19.65 -2.08 -19.02
C ASP A 158 -18.35 -2.20 -18.21
N GLU A 159 -17.62 -3.31 -18.37
CA GLU A 159 -16.38 -3.58 -17.64
C GLU A 159 -15.29 -2.56 -17.98
N GLY A 160 -15.09 -2.24 -19.27
CA GLY A 160 -14.12 -1.25 -19.70
C GLY A 160 -14.47 0.15 -19.22
N LYS A 161 -15.75 0.52 -19.24
CA LYS A 161 -16.22 1.78 -18.63
C LYS A 161 -15.96 1.81 -17.13
N THR A 162 -16.23 0.71 -16.43
CA THR A 162 -15.97 0.58 -14.99
C THR A 162 -14.49 0.74 -14.66
N HIS A 163 -13.62 0.08 -15.43
CA HIS A 163 -12.17 0.21 -15.29
C HIS A 163 -11.71 1.67 -15.42
N ASN A 164 -12.18 2.39 -16.44
CA ASN A 164 -11.84 3.80 -16.65
C ASN A 164 -12.34 4.71 -15.51
N LEU A 165 -13.51 4.41 -14.94
CA LEU A 165 -14.02 5.10 -13.74
C LEU A 165 -13.11 4.87 -12.53
N MET A 166 -12.60 3.66 -12.36
CA MET A 166 -11.70 3.33 -11.26
C MET A 166 -10.33 3.99 -11.45
N VAL A 167 -9.73 3.90 -12.64
CA VAL A 167 -8.44 4.53 -12.99
C VAL A 167 -8.50 6.03 -12.73
N SER A 168 -9.49 6.74 -13.27
CA SER A 168 -9.60 8.20 -13.10
C SER A 168 -9.78 8.63 -11.63
N ALA A 169 -10.50 7.85 -10.82
CA ALA A 169 -10.64 8.14 -9.40
C ALA A 169 -9.33 7.89 -8.63
N ILE A 170 -8.61 6.83 -8.98
CA ILE A 170 -7.30 6.52 -8.40
C ILE A 170 -6.30 7.64 -8.74
N GLU A 171 -6.24 8.09 -9.99
CA GLU A 171 -5.38 9.20 -10.43
C GLU A 171 -5.70 10.49 -9.68
N GLU A 172 -6.98 10.86 -9.55
CA GLU A 172 -7.40 12.04 -8.79
C GLU A 172 -6.97 11.94 -7.30
N CYS A 173 -7.06 10.74 -6.72
CA CYS A 173 -6.61 10.50 -5.36
C CYS A 173 -5.07 10.55 -5.27
N CYS A 174 -4.34 10.02 -6.25
CA CYS A 174 -2.87 10.06 -6.29
C CYS A 174 -2.33 11.48 -6.45
N ASP A 175 -2.97 12.32 -7.26
CA ASP A 175 -2.64 13.74 -7.40
C ASP A 175 -2.75 14.50 -6.08
N PHE A 176 -3.74 14.13 -5.27
CA PHE A 176 -3.87 14.64 -3.92
C PHE A 176 -2.82 14.03 -2.99
N ALA A 177 -2.68 12.72 -2.98
CA ALA A 177 -1.74 11.98 -2.13
C ALA A 177 -0.28 12.44 -2.31
N GLY A 178 0.13 12.73 -3.55
CA GLY A 178 1.46 13.23 -3.86
C GLY A 178 1.78 14.61 -3.28
N LYS A 179 0.78 15.49 -3.10
CA LYS A 179 0.95 16.77 -2.40
C LYS A 179 1.16 16.59 -0.90
N HIS A 180 0.79 15.43 -0.38
CA HIS A 180 0.89 15.06 1.03
C HIS A 180 2.03 14.07 1.33
N GLY A 181 2.75 13.60 0.30
CA GLY A 181 3.85 12.67 0.45
C GLY A 181 3.43 11.25 0.81
N VAL A 182 2.25 10.81 0.37
CA VAL A 182 1.66 9.49 0.68
C VAL A 182 1.46 8.70 -0.60
N TYR A 183 1.88 7.45 -0.64
CA TYR A 183 1.57 6.51 -1.73
C TYR A 183 0.16 5.95 -1.58
N LEU A 184 -0.53 5.75 -2.70
CA LEU A 184 -1.71 4.90 -2.77
C LEU A 184 -1.32 3.54 -3.35
N ALA A 185 -1.65 2.49 -2.62
CA ALA A 185 -1.31 1.12 -2.97
C ALA A 185 -2.58 0.34 -3.29
N LEU A 186 -2.78 -0.05 -4.54
CA LEU A 186 -3.94 -0.83 -4.95
C LEU A 186 -3.74 -2.30 -4.56
N GLU A 187 -4.73 -2.86 -3.88
CA GLU A 187 -4.70 -4.26 -3.46
C GLU A 187 -5.38 -5.22 -4.45
N ASN A 188 -4.81 -6.41 -4.60
CA ASN A 188 -5.54 -7.57 -5.13
C ASN A 188 -6.59 -8.01 -4.11
N HIS A 189 -7.86 -7.69 -4.32
CA HIS A 189 -8.94 -7.96 -3.36
C HIS A 189 -10.26 -8.28 -4.08
N GLY A 190 -10.25 -9.34 -4.88
CA GLY A 190 -11.43 -9.79 -5.61
C GLY A 190 -11.80 -8.88 -6.80
N GLY A 191 -12.86 -9.24 -7.50
CA GLY A 191 -13.38 -8.44 -8.61
C GLY A 191 -12.31 -8.11 -9.66
N PRO A 192 -12.19 -6.83 -10.09
CA PRO A 192 -11.23 -6.40 -11.11
C PRO A 192 -9.75 -6.68 -10.79
N THR A 193 -9.40 -6.87 -9.51
CA THR A 193 -8.02 -7.12 -9.07
C THR A 193 -7.80 -8.54 -8.52
N SER A 194 -8.72 -9.47 -8.80
CA SER A 194 -8.62 -10.87 -8.34
C SER A 194 -7.49 -11.68 -8.98
N THR A 195 -6.97 -11.23 -10.12
CA THR A 195 -5.86 -11.87 -10.86
C THR A 195 -4.73 -10.86 -11.07
N ALA A 196 -3.52 -11.36 -11.31
CA ALA A 196 -2.39 -10.52 -11.71
C ALA A 196 -2.68 -9.76 -13.00
N GLU A 197 -3.34 -10.40 -13.98
CA GLU A 197 -3.72 -9.73 -15.23
C GLU A 197 -4.61 -8.51 -14.98
N GLY A 198 -5.66 -8.67 -14.17
CA GLY A 198 -6.58 -7.58 -13.84
C GLY A 198 -5.88 -6.45 -13.09
N LEU A 199 -5.07 -6.78 -12.09
CA LEU A 199 -4.28 -5.80 -11.35
C LEU A 199 -3.26 -5.07 -12.24
N MET A 200 -2.60 -5.78 -13.15
CA MET A 200 -1.62 -5.20 -14.07
C MET A 200 -2.25 -4.24 -15.08
N LYS A 201 -3.54 -4.38 -15.42
CA LYS A 201 -4.26 -3.35 -16.20
C LYS A 201 -4.25 -2.01 -15.47
N PHE A 202 -4.52 -2.00 -14.16
CA PHE A 202 -4.44 -0.75 -13.36
C PHE A 202 -3.02 -0.21 -13.26
N VAL A 203 -2.02 -1.08 -13.07
CA VAL A 203 -0.60 -0.68 -13.04
C VAL A 203 -0.18 0.03 -14.32
N ASN A 204 -0.65 -0.47 -15.47
CA ASN A 204 -0.34 0.13 -16.77
C ASN A 204 -1.12 1.41 -17.06
N ASP A 205 -2.36 1.51 -16.58
CA ASP A 205 -3.28 2.58 -16.96
C ASP A 205 -3.22 3.79 -16.00
N VAL A 206 -2.96 3.59 -14.71
CA VAL A 206 -2.83 4.69 -13.73
C VAL A 206 -1.49 5.41 -13.94
N GLN A 207 -1.55 6.68 -14.33
CA GLN A 207 -0.35 7.48 -14.61
C GLN A 207 0.04 8.36 -13.42
N SER A 208 0.60 7.77 -12.36
CA SER A 208 1.05 8.55 -11.20
C SER A 208 2.30 7.98 -10.52
N PRO A 209 3.29 8.83 -10.16
CA PRO A 209 4.46 8.38 -9.39
C PRO A 209 4.14 8.08 -7.91
N TRP A 210 2.92 8.38 -7.46
CA TRP A 210 2.44 8.09 -6.10
C TRP A 210 1.52 6.87 -6.04
N PHE A 211 1.48 6.09 -7.12
CA PHE A 211 0.74 4.85 -7.22
C PHE A 211 1.68 3.64 -7.14
N GLY A 212 1.21 2.57 -6.51
CA GLY A 212 1.88 1.28 -6.49
C GLY A 212 0.92 0.17 -6.10
N VAL A 213 1.47 -1.00 -5.80
CA VAL A 213 0.68 -2.17 -5.40
C VAL A 213 0.80 -2.45 -3.91
N ASN A 214 -0.33 -2.79 -3.28
CA ASN A 214 -0.39 -3.52 -2.02
C ASN A 214 -0.54 -5.01 -2.36
N LEU A 215 0.55 -5.76 -2.30
CA LEU A 215 0.52 -7.19 -2.63
C LEU A 215 -0.02 -7.97 -1.42
N ASP A 216 -1.25 -8.45 -1.50
CA ASP A 216 -1.83 -9.38 -0.53
C ASP A 216 -1.57 -10.82 -0.99
N THR A 217 -0.88 -11.63 -0.19
CA THR A 217 -0.50 -12.99 -0.60
C THR A 217 -1.65 -13.99 -0.57
N GLY A 218 -2.80 -13.69 0.04
CA GLY A 218 -3.92 -14.63 0.16
C GLY A 218 -5.12 -14.34 -0.74
N ASN A 219 -5.14 -13.20 -1.45
CA ASN A 219 -6.31 -12.74 -2.18
C ASN A 219 -6.29 -12.98 -3.71
N PHE A 220 -5.22 -13.57 -4.25
CA PHE A 220 -5.29 -14.13 -5.60
C PHE A 220 -6.16 -15.38 -5.61
N SER A 221 -6.74 -15.70 -6.78
CA SER A 221 -7.65 -16.84 -6.93
C SER A 221 -7.31 -17.74 -8.12
N SER A 222 -6.13 -17.58 -8.73
CA SER A 222 -5.66 -18.43 -9.83
C SER A 222 -5.09 -19.78 -9.38
N ASP A 223 -4.86 -20.68 -10.33
CA ASP A 223 -4.27 -22.00 -10.08
C ASP A 223 -2.83 -21.93 -9.53
N ASP A 224 -2.04 -20.93 -9.95
CA ASP A 224 -0.68 -20.67 -9.44
C ASP A 224 -0.57 -19.24 -8.91
N VAL A 225 -1.16 -19.02 -7.73
CA VAL A 225 -1.14 -17.73 -7.02
C VAL A 225 0.26 -17.16 -6.82
N TYR A 226 1.29 -17.99 -6.73
CA TYR A 226 2.67 -17.53 -6.54
C TYR A 226 3.27 -16.99 -7.84
N ALA A 227 2.94 -17.58 -9.00
CA ALA A 227 3.32 -17.02 -10.29
C ALA A 227 2.65 -15.66 -10.55
N GLU A 228 1.44 -15.45 -10.02
CA GLU A 228 0.81 -14.13 -10.02
C GLU A 228 1.54 -13.13 -9.11
N MET A 229 1.94 -13.55 -7.92
CA MET A 229 2.76 -12.72 -7.02
C MET A 229 4.09 -12.32 -7.66
N GLU A 230 4.74 -13.22 -8.40
CA GLU A 230 5.99 -12.92 -9.13
C GLU A 230 5.83 -11.78 -10.15
N GLN A 231 4.70 -11.73 -10.85
CA GLN A 231 4.41 -10.69 -11.83
C GLN A 231 4.22 -9.32 -11.18
N VAL A 232 3.61 -9.31 -10.00
CA VAL A 232 3.14 -8.08 -9.34
C VAL A 232 4.16 -7.52 -8.34
N ALA A 233 4.99 -8.38 -7.72
CA ALA A 233 5.97 -8.00 -6.71
C ALA A 233 6.92 -6.84 -7.10
N PRO A 234 7.35 -6.66 -8.38
CA PRO A 234 8.17 -5.51 -8.77
C PRO A 234 7.51 -4.14 -8.52
N TYR A 235 6.18 -4.08 -8.50
CA TYR A 235 5.38 -2.86 -8.33
C TYR A 235 4.91 -2.64 -6.87
N ALA A 236 5.24 -3.57 -5.97
CA ALA A 236 4.76 -3.52 -4.59
C ALA A 236 5.43 -2.41 -3.77
N VAL A 237 4.63 -1.51 -3.20
CA VAL A 237 5.06 -0.52 -2.19
C VAL A 237 4.73 -0.96 -0.77
N ASN A 238 3.79 -1.91 -0.63
CA ASN A 238 3.44 -2.60 0.60
C ASN A 238 3.18 -4.08 0.29
N VAL A 239 3.48 -4.98 1.23
CA VAL A 239 3.20 -6.41 1.08
C VAL A 239 2.48 -6.87 2.34
N GLN A 240 1.25 -7.35 2.18
CA GLN A 240 0.46 -7.97 3.23
C GLN A 240 0.54 -9.50 3.08
N VAL A 241 1.09 -10.18 4.08
CA VAL A 241 1.25 -11.63 4.09
C VAL A 241 0.15 -12.26 4.92
N LYS A 242 -0.59 -13.16 4.28
CA LYS A 242 -1.55 -14.06 4.93
C LYS A 242 -0.89 -15.41 5.20
N VAL A 243 -1.34 -16.08 6.27
CA VAL A 243 -0.84 -17.42 6.65
C VAL A 243 -1.45 -18.55 5.81
N ALA A 244 -2.45 -18.23 5.00
CA ALA A 244 -3.06 -19.14 4.05
C ALA A 244 -3.31 -18.46 2.71
N VAL A 245 -3.19 -19.25 1.64
CA VAL A 245 -3.55 -18.90 0.27
C VAL A 245 -4.75 -19.71 -0.18
N ARG A 246 -5.46 -19.24 -1.20
CA ARG A 246 -6.61 -19.95 -1.79
C ARG A 246 -6.49 -19.95 -3.30
N GLY A 247 -6.67 -21.12 -3.92
CA GLY A 247 -6.83 -21.20 -5.38
C GLY A 247 -8.29 -21.01 -5.81
N PRO A 248 -8.65 -21.38 -7.05
CA PRO A 248 -10.02 -21.24 -7.54
C PRO A 248 -11.03 -22.12 -6.78
N ASP A 249 -10.56 -23.22 -6.18
CA ASP A 249 -11.34 -24.12 -5.33
C ASP A 249 -11.76 -23.49 -3.98
N LYS A 250 -11.23 -22.30 -3.66
CA LYS A 250 -11.42 -21.56 -2.40
C LYS A 250 -11.00 -22.33 -1.15
N VAL A 251 -10.25 -23.41 -1.31
CA VAL A 251 -9.71 -24.20 -0.20
C VAL A 251 -8.46 -23.51 0.33
N LYS A 252 -8.44 -23.24 1.63
CA LYS A 252 -7.27 -22.68 2.31
C LYS A 252 -6.14 -23.69 2.31
N LYS A 253 -4.97 -23.27 1.84
CA LYS A 253 -3.70 -24.00 1.93
C LYS A 253 -2.71 -23.13 2.70
N PRO A 254 -1.88 -23.69 3.59
CA PRO A 254 -0.83 -22.92 4.26
C PRO A 254 0.04 -22.17 3.25
N SER A 255 0.39 -20.93 3.58
CA SER A 255 1.31 -20.14 2.77
C SER A 255 2.72 -20.74 2.79
N ASP A 256 3.36 -20.80 1.63
CA ASP A 256 4.76 -21.18 1.48
C ASP A 256 5.63 -19.93 1.67
N PHE A 257 5.99 -19.64 2.92
CA PHE A 257 6.81 -18.47 3.26
C PHE A 257 8.20 -18.51 2.62
N ASP A 258 8.77 -19.69 2.33
CA ASP A 258 10.07 -19.80 1.66
C ASP A 258 9.96 -19.37 0.19
N ARG A 259 8.90 -19.80 -0.50
CA ARG A 259 8.60 -19.34 -1.86
C ARG A 259 8.30 -17.84 -1.88
N LEU A 260 7.47 -17.34 -0.96
CA LEU A 260 7.20 -15.89 -0.83
C LEU A 260 8.49 -15.08 -0.60
N ARG A 261 9.36 -15.53 0.30
CA ARG A 261 10.67 -14.91 0.52
C ARG A 261 11.44 -14.80 -0.79
N LYS A 262 11.58 -15.90 -1.54
CA LYS A 262 12.31 -15.92 -2.82
C LYS A 262 11.70 -14.94 -3.83
N ILE A 263 10.38 -14.89 -3.95
CA ILE A 263 9.69 -13.96 -4.86
C ILE A 263 10.03 -12.51 -4.52
N LEU A 264 9.89 -12.12 -3.25
CA LEU A 264 10.19 -10.77 -2.80
C LEU A 264 11.68 -10.43 -2.86
N GLN A 265 12.57 -11.40 -2.63
CA GLN A 265 14.01 -11.21 -2.79
C GLN A 265 14.39 -10.99 -4.26
N ASN A 266 13.79 -11.76 -5.17
CA ASN A 266 14.06 -11.68 -6.61
C ASN A 266 13.51 -10.39 -7.22
N SER A 267 12.39 -9.85 -6.71
CA SER A 267 11.91 -8.51 -7.09
C SER A 267 12.73 -7.37 -6.47
N GLY A 268 13.66 -7.71 -5.58
CA GLY A 268 14.47 -6.76 -4.84
C GLY A 268 13.67 -5.98 -3.79
N TYR A 269 12.51 -6.46 -3.34
CA TYR A 269 11.60 -5.73 -2.45
C TYR A 269 12.32 -5.18 -1.22
N ARG A 270 12.05 -3.90 -0.94
CA ARG A 270 12.58 -3.17 0.21
C ARG A 270 11.42 -2.44 0.87
N GLY A 271 10.96 -2.91 2.03
CA GLY A 271 9.75 -2.38 2.65
C GLY A 271 9.24 -3.24 3.79
N TYR A 272 8.01 -2.95 4.22
CA TYR A 272 7.34 -3.71 5.25
C TYR A 272 6.72 -4.99 4.68
N VAL A 273 6.95 -6.10 5.36
CA VAL A 273 6.21 -7.35 5.23
C VAL A 273 5.23 -7.34 6.39
N VAL A 274 3.96 -7.09 6.07
CA VAL A 274 2.90 -6.86 7.05
C VAL A 274 2.13 -8.14 7.23
N LEU A 275 2.17 -8.77 8.41
CA LEU A 275 1.30 -9.92 8.67
C LEU A 275 -0.16 -9.45 8.75
N GLU A 276 -1.05 -10.10 8.01
CA GLU A 276 -2.50 -9.98 8.16
C GLU A 276 -3.09 -11.35 8.53
N TYR A 277 -3.44 -11.51 9.80
CA TYR A 277 -3.93 -12.77 10.34
C TYR A 277 -5.46 -12.88 10.27
N GLU A 278 -5.96 -13.80 9.46
CA GLU A 278 -7.40 -14.00 9.26
C GLU A 278 -7.93 -15.36 9.74
N GLU A 279 -7.07 -16.22 10.28
CA GLU A 279 -7.48 -17.54 10.75
C GLU A 279 -8.08 -17.49 12.16
N GLY A 280 -8.57 -18.64 12.64
CA GLY A 280 -9.17 -18.75 13.98
C GLY A 280 -8.12 -18.78 15.11
N GLY A 281 -8.58 -18.82 16.37
CA GLY A 281 -7.70 -18.79 17.55
C GLY A 281 -7.71 -17.44 18.24
N GLU A 282 -6.88 -17.29 19.28
CA GLU A 282 -6.74 -16.03 20.03
C GLU A 282 -5.83 -15.08 19.22
N PRO A 283 -6.31 -13.89 18.78
CA PRO A 283 -5.57 -13.07 17.83
C PRO A 283 -4.19 -12.59 18.29
N ARG A 284 -3.98 -12.32 19.60
CA ARG A 284 -2.68 -11.83 20.09
C ARG A 284 -1.65 -12.97 20.11
N GLU A 285 -2.04 -14.14 20.60
CA GLU A 285 -1.21 -15.34 20.65
C GLU A 285 -0.85 -15.83 19.23
N GLU A 286 -1.84 -15.91 18.35
CA GLU A 286 -1.63 -16.38 16.98
C GLU A 286 -0.80 -15.38 16.17
N SER A 287 -1.05 -14.07 16.29
CA SER A 287 -0.23 -13.06 15.59
C SER A 287 1.22 -13.13 16.06
N ARG A 288 1.48 -13.30 17.37
CA ARG A 288 2.85 -13.46 17.90
C ARG A 288 3.53 -14.72 17.35
N ARG A 289 2.81 -15.85 17.32
CA ARG A 289 3.33 -17.13 16.80
C ARG A 289 3.70 -17.00 15.32
N TRP A 290 2.76 -16.56 14.49
CA TRP A 290 2.98 -16.45 13.05
C TRP A 290 4.00 -15.38 12.67
N MET A 291 4.09 -14.29 13.43
CA MET A 291 5.13 -13.29 13.22
C MET A 291 6.53 -13.85 13.50
N SER A 292 6.67 -14.69 14.54
CA SER A 292 7.93 -15.39 14.82
C SER A 292 8.32 -16.32 13.68
N GLU A 293 7.37 -17.13 13.19
CA GLU A 293 7.60 -18.07 12.09
C GLU A 293 7.93 -17.34 10.78
N LEU A 294 7.20 -16.26 10.47
CA LEU A 294 7.44 -15.43 9.30
C LEU A 294 8.84 -14.83 9.30
N ARG A 295 9.30 -14.30 10.44
CA ARG A 295 10.66 -13.75 10.59
C ARG A 295 11.73 -14.83 10.43
N GLU A 296 11.55 -15.99 11.06
CA GLU A 296 12.48 -17.11 10.96
C GLU A 296 12.67 -17.55 9.50
N VAL A 297 11.57 -17.69 8.76
CA VAL A 297 11.63 -18.13 7.36
C VAL A 297 12.15 -17.00 6.46
N MET A 298 11.68 -15.76 6.64
CA MET A 298 11.99 -14.64 5.74
C MET A 298 13.34 -13.96 5.99
N GLY A 299 14.05 -14.31 7.07
CA GLY A 299 15.41 -13.86 7.36
C GLY A 299 15.51 -12.64 8.27
N GLY A 300 14.72 -12.62 9.35
CA GLY A 300 14.71 -11.58 10.40
C GLY A 300 15.20 -12.05 11.76
#